data_AF-A0A841PYY1-F1
#
_entry.id   AF-A0A841PYY1-F1
#
_cell.length_a   1.000
_cell.length_b   1.000
_cell.length_c   1.000
_cell.angle_alpha   90.00
_cell.angle_beta   90.00
_cell.angle_gamma   90.00
#
_symmetry.space_group_name_H-M   'P 1'
#
loop_
_entity.id
_entity.type
_entity.pdbx_description
1 polymer ?
#
loop_
_entity_poly.entity_id
_entity_poly.type
_entity_poly.pdbx_seq_one_letter_code
_entity_poly.pdbx_strand_id
1 'polypeptide(L)' 'MVLDGSNDTDIELNSEGISICMTPFTKETIGEHFIIDFNQNYGFVLKTPNEVLAFGLKVK' A
#
# COMPACT_ATOMS: atom_id res chain seq x y z
N MET A 1 -10.72 -2.06 -24.70
CA MET A 1 -11.14 -2.25 -23.30
C MET A 1 -10.04 -1.69 -22.43
N VAL A 2 -10.30 -0.58 -21.76
CA VAL A 2 -9.42 -0.07 -20.70
C VAL A 2 -9.73 -0.95 -19.51
N LEU A 3 -8.77 -1.78 -19.08
CA LEU A 3 -8.90 -2.57 -17.88
C LEU A 3 -8.75 -1.62 -16.71
N ASP A 4 -9.88 -1.13 -16.21
CA ASP A 4 -9.95 -0.40 -14.94
C ASP A 4 -9.45 -1.36 -13.85
N GLY A 5 -8.35 -0.99 -13.22
CA GLY A 5 -7.44 -1.91 -12.51
C GLY A 5 -7.82 -2.21 -11.07
N SER A 6 -9.07 -1.93 -10.66
CA SER A 6 -9.62 -2.36 -9.38
C SER A 6 -10.30 -3.71 -9.57
N ASN A 7 -9.67 -4.79 -9.10
CA ASN A 7 -10.40 -6.04 -8.96
C ASN A 7 -11.47 -5.83 -7.88
N ASP A 8 -12.70 -6.33 -8.11
CA ASP A 8 -13.85 -6.30 -7.18
C ASP A 8 -13.58 -6.91 -5.78
N THR A 9 -12.36 -7.38 -5.51
CA THR A 9 -11.90 -7.98 -4.26
C THR A 9 -10.90 -7.13 -3.48
N ASP A 10 -10.48 -5.98 -4.00
CA ASP A 10 -9.55 -5.10 -3.30
C ASP A 10 -10.23 -4.43 -2.09
N ILE A 11 -9.47 -4.36 -0.99
CA ILE A 11 -9.86 -3.67 0.23
C ILE A 11 -9.37 -2.23 0.12
N GLU A 12 -10.28 -1.28 0.34
CA GLU A 12 -9.96 0.13 0.44
C GLU A 12 -9.75 0.53 1.91
N LEU A 13 -8.57 1.08 2.22
CA LEU A 13 -8.26 1.68 3.51
C LEU A 13 -8.19 3.18 3.36
N ASN A 14 -8.98 3.90 4.14
CA ASN A 14 -9.05 5.35 4.11
C ASN A 14 -8.32 5.95 5.31
N SER A 15 -7.34 6.82 5.03
CA SER A 15 -6.60 7.58 6.05
C SER A 15 -6.34 8.98 5.56
N GLU A 16 -6.85 9.99 6.29
CA GLU A 16 -6.57 11.43 6.04
C GLU A 16 -6.81 11.90 4.59
N GLY A 17 -7.81 11.34 3.91
CA GLY A 17 -8.14 11.69 2.53
C GLY A 17 -7.32 10.93 1.48
N ILE A 18 -6.53 9.94 1.89
CA ILE A 18 -5.83 9.00 1.03
C ILE A 18 -6.55 7.65 1.10
N SER A 19 -7.00 7.16 -0.05
CA SER A 19 -7.55 5.82 -0.22
C SER A 19 -6.44 4.89 -0.72
N ILE A 20 -6.18 3.82 0.02
CA ILE A 20 -5.21 2.79 -0.34
C ILE A 20 -5.97 1.54 -0.72
N CYS A 21 -5.87 1.14 -1.99
CA CYS A 21 -6.42 -0.12 -2.47
C CYS A 21 -5.37 -1.22 -2.33
N MET A 22 -5.73 -2.32 -1.67
CA MET A 22 -4.85 -3.48 -1.51
C MET A 22 -5.61 -4.79 -1.58
N THR A 23 -4.96 -5.85 -2.05
CA THR A 23 -5.57 -7.17 -2.06
C THR A 23 -5.75 -7.70 -0.62
N PRO A 24 -6.77 -8.54 -0.35
CA PRO A 24 -6.97 -9.14 0.96
C PRO A 24 -5.75 -9.93 1.47
N PHE A 25 -5.10 -10.66 0.57
CA PHE A 25 -3.86 -11.40 0.87
C PHE A 25 -2.74 -10.47 1.35
N THR A 26 -2.62 -9.30 0.72
CA THR A 26 -1.65 -8.29 1.16
C THR A 26 -1.98 -7.85 2.58
N LYS A 27 -3.23 -7.47 2.87
CA LYS A 27 -3.66 -7.06 4.23
C LYS A 27 -3.33 -8.11 5.30
N GLU A 28 -3.59 -9.39 5.02
CA GLU A 28 -3.26 -10.48 5.95
C GLU A 28 -1.74 -10.60 6.19
N THR A 29 -0.93 -10.32 5.17
CA THR A 29 0.53 -10.41 5.26
C THR A 29 1.16 -9.23 6.01
N ILE A 30 0.72 -7.99 5.72
CA ILE A 30 1.23 -6.77 6.39
C ILE A 30 0.62 -6.56 7.77
N GLY A 31 -0.58 -7.09 8.02
CA GLY A 31 -1.37 -6.81 9.20
C GLY A 31 -2.00 -5.42 9.19
N GLU A 32 -2.57 -5.03 10.32
CA GLU A 32 -3.34 -3.79 10.47
C GLU A 32 -2.47 -2.53 10.67
N HIS A 33 -1.17 -2.71 10.95
CA HIS A 33 -0.25 -1.62 11.28
C HIS A 33 0.91 -1.56 10.29
N PHE A 34 0.66 -0.89 9.17
CA PHE A 34 1.69 -0.53 8.20
C PHE A 34 1.82 0.99 8.08
N ILE A 35 2.98 1.43 7.62
CA ILE A 35 3.36 2.82 7.43
C ILE A 35 3.87 2.95 6.00
N ILE A 36 3.28 3.90 5.27
CA ILE A 36 3.83 4.36 3.99
C ILE A 36 4.56 5.67 4.27
N ASP A 37 5.85 5.70 3.97
CA ASP A 37 6.73 6.83 4.23
C ASP A 37 7.49 7.22 2.95
N PHE A 38 7.99 8.45 2.87
CA PHE A 38 8.80 8.90 1.74
C PHE A 38 10.27 9.02 2.13
N ASN A 39 11.11 8.22 1.50
CA ASN A 39 12.56 8.30 1.62
C ASN A 39 13.17 8.98 0.37
N GLN A 40 14.04 9.96 0.57
CA GLN A 40 14.64 10.72 -0.53
C GLN A 40 15.46 9.86 -1.51
N ASN A 41 16.05 8.76 -1.06
CA ASN A 41 16.88 7.89 -1.91
C ASN A 41 16.06 6.80 -2.61
N TYR A 42 14.94 6.38 -1.99
CA TYR A 42 14.19 5.19 -2.41
C TYR A 42 12.75 5.47 -2.81
N GLY A 43 12.27 6.72 -2.70
CA GLY A 43 10.87 7.07 -2.92
C GLY A 43 9.97 6.57 -1.80
N PHE A 44 8.73 6.19 -2.15
CA PHE A 44 7.79 5.65 -1.18
C PHE A 44 8.22 4.27 -0.68
N VAL A 45 8.19 4.09 0.63
CA VAL A 45 8.62 2.89 1.36
C VAL A 45 7.44 2.38 2.18
N LEU A 46 7.18 1.08 2.10
CA LEU A 46 6.23 0.37 2.96
C LEU A 46 7.00 -0.32 4.08
N LYS A 47 6.61 -0.05 5.33
CA LYS A 47 7.23 -0.64 6.52
C LYS A 47 6.17 -0.93 7.59
N THR A 48 6.49 -1.84 8.49
CA THR A 48 5.80 -1.96 9.79
C THR A 48 6.62 -1.21 10.84
N PRO A 49 6.16 -1.11 12.10
CA PRO A 49 7.01 -0.61 13.18
C PRO A 49 8.30 -1.41 13.39
N ASN A 50 8.35 -2.67 12.93
CA ASN A 50 9.43 -3.61 13.21
C ASN A 50 10.41 -3.79 12.04
N GLU A 51 9.94 -3.65 10.79
CA GLU A 51 10.76 -3.93 9.61
C GLU A 51 10.31 -3.17 8.36
N VAL A 52 11.19 -3.08 7.37
CA VAL A 52 10.88 -2.52 6.04
C VAL A 52 10.50 -3.64 5.09
N LEU A 53 9.36 -3.49 4.41
CA LEU A 53 8.78 -4.52 3.55
C LEU A 53 9.00 -4.26 2.06
N ALA A 54 8.94 -2.99 1.63
CA ALA A 54 9.15 -2.63 0.23
C ALA A 54 9.72 -1.21 0.08
N PHE A 55 10.47 -1.00 -0.99
CA PHE A 55 11.03 0.30 -1.40
C PHE A 55 10.55 0.66 -2.81
N GLY A 56 10.54 1.94 -3.15
CA GLY A 56 10.26 2.40 -4.52
C GLY A 56 8.83 2.18 -4.98
N LEU A 57 7.85 2.25 -4.07
CA LEU A 57 6.44 2.16 -4.44
C LEU A 57 6.08 3.28 -5.43
N LYS A 58 5.29 2.93 -6.44
CA LYS A 58 4.83 3.86 -7.47
C LYS A 58 3.34 4.17 -7.25
N VAL A 59 2.99 5.44 -7.29
CA VAL A 59 1.60 5.89 -7.33
C VAL A 59 1.11 5.74 -8.77
N LYS A 60 -0.09 5.18 -8.95
CA LYS A 60 -0.78 5.08 -10.23
C LYS A 60 -1.96 6.04 -10.26
#